data_AF-A0A6I5EIF7-F1
#
_entry.id   AF-A0A6I5EIF7-F1
#
_cell.length_a   1.000
_cell.length_b   1.000
_cell.length_c   1.000
_cell.angle_alpha   90.00
_cell.angle_beta   90.00
_cell.angle_gamma   90.00
#
_symmetry.space_group_name_H-M   'P 1'
#
loop_
_entity.id
_entity.type
_entity.pdbx_description
1 polymer ?
#
loop_
_entity_poly.entity_id
_entity_poly.type
_entity_poly.pdbx_seq_one_letter_code
_entity_poly.pdbx_strand_id
1 'polypeptide(L)'
;MAAPQQTPASPAVRLIFEYEGDTVRLVSQQPVDAVISGFDAPPEVRPGNFVEVRDDSGRRLARVPARGAFVESAEVFPEDHAEPITRVDVEARGAFTVILPAPAAATQVAVVRVAPTGPEEGVAPGGGATSPPPGAAPAVDLATFRLER
;
A
#
# COMPACT_ATOMS: atom_id res chain seq x y z
N MET A 1 22.62 -13.66 32.54
CA MET A 1 22.55 -13.08 31.18
C MET A 1 21.38 -13.76 30.46
N ALA A 2 20.21 -13.13 30.39
CA ALA A 2 19.07 -13.69 29.65
C ALA A 2 19.30 -13.46 28.15
N ALA A 3 19.17 -14.51 27.34
CA ALA A 3 19.25 -14.39 25.89
C ALA A 3 18.07 -13.55 25.37
N PRO A 4 18.27 -12.71 24.33
CA PRO A 4 17.17 -12.00 23.71
C PRO A 4 16.16 -13.03 23.15
N GLN A 5 14.90 -12.91 23.56
CA GLN A 5 13.83 -13.75 23.02
C GLN A 5 13.66 -13.42 21.53
N GLN A 6 14.03 -14.37 20.66
CA GLN A 6 13.74 -14.28 19.23
C GLN A 6 12.22 -14.40 19.05
N THR A 7 11.58 -13.34 18.55
CA THR A 7 10.18 -13.41 18.16
C THR A 7 10.05 -14.44 17.03
N PRO A 8 9.19 -15.47 17.15
CA PRO A 8 9.09 -16.51 16.13
C PRO A 8 8.62 -15.90 14.79
N ALA A 9 9.29 -16.28 13.70
CA ALA A 9 8.83 -15.96 12.35
C ALA A 9 7.46 -16.61 12.10
N SER A 10 6.59 -15.90 11.37
CA SER A 10 5.25 -16.40 11.02
C SER A 10 5.16 -16.66 9.51
N PRO A 11 4.29 -17.60 9.07
CA PRO A 11 4.04 -17.84 7.65
C PRO A 11 3.65 -16.55 6.92
N ALA A 12 4.39 -16.25 5.87
CA ALA A 12 4.22 -15.05 5.07
C ALA A 12 4.38 -15.39 3.58
N VAL A 13 3.98 -14.45 2.75
CA VAL A 13 4.16 -14.54 1.30
C VAL A 13 4.80 -13.26 0.78
N ARG A 14 5.87 -13.43 0.00
CA ARG A 14 6.47 -12.35 -0.79
C ARG A 14 5.77 -12.30 -2.13
N LEU A 15 5.24 -11.14 -2.47
CA LEU A 15 4.55 -10.87 -3.72
C LEU A 15 5.30 -9.81 -4.51
N ILE A 16 5.46 -10.03 -5.80
CA ILE A 16 5.99 -9.05 -6.74
C ILE A 16 4.88 -8.68 -7.71
N PHE A 17 4.61 -7.38 -7.82
CA PHE A 17 3.63 -6.82 -8.73
C PHE A 17 4.32 -5.97 -9.78
N GLU A 18 3.78 -5.97 -10.98
CA GLU A 18 4.07 -5.00 -12.04
C GLU A 18 2.85 -4.11 -12.25
N TYR A 19 3.08 -2.85 -12.63
CA TYR A 19 2.01 -1.90 -12.92
C TYR A 19 2.33 -1.00 -14.11
N GLU A 20 1.28 -0.66 -14.84
CA GLU A 20 1.23 0.37 -15.89
C GLU A 20 -0.08 1.16 -15.69
N GLY A 21 0.02 2.44 -15.30
CA GLY A 21 -1.08 3.22 -14.77
C GLY A 21 -1.73 2.54 -13.57
N ASP A 22 -3.05 2.36 -13.63
CA ASP A 22 -3.84 1.64 -12.62
C ASP A 22 -3.95 0.13 -12.92
N THR A 23 -3.36 -0.36 -14.02
CA THR A 23 -3.35 -1.78 -14.36
C THR A 23 -2.26 -2.48 -13.55
N VAL A 24 -2.64 -3.48 -12.74
CA VAL A 24 -1.72 -4.23 -11.89
C VAL A 24 -1.70 -5.70 -12.30
N ARG A 25 -0.52 -6.31 -12.31
CA ARG A 25 -0.31 -7.74 -12.51
C ARG A 25 0.49 -8.32 -11.35
N LEU A 26 0.06 -9.46 -10.82
CA LEU A 26 0.85 -10.27 -9.91
C LEU A 26 1.78 -11.18 -10.72
N VAL A 27 3.10 -11.01 -10.57
CA VAL A 27 4.09 -11.74 -11.38
C VAL A 27 4.88 -12.78 -10.58
N SER A 28 4.85 -12.73 -9.26
CA SER A 28 5.49 -13.75 -8.41
C SER A 28 4.79 -13.89 -7.06
N GLN A 29 4.64 -15.13 -6.60
CA GLN A 29 4.25 -15.50 -5.25
C GLN A 29 5.30 -16.44 -4.67
N GLN A 30 5.81 -16.13 -3.49
CA GLN A 30 6.79 -16.97 -2.82
C GLN A 30 6.51 -17.07 -1.32
N PRO A 31 6.21 -18.27 -0.79
CA PRO A 31 6.16 -18.50 0.65
C PRO A 31 7.50 -18.16 1.31
N VAL A 32 7.45 -17.44 2.43
CA VAL A 32 8.62 -17.06 3.23
C VAL A 32 8.28 -17.11 4.71
N ASP A 33 9.28 -17.36 5.56
CA ASP A 33 9.18 -17.15 7.00
C ASP A 33 9.72 -15.77 7.33
N ALA A 34 8.86 -14.88 7.82
CA ALA A 34 9.25 -13.50 8.10
C ALA A 34 8.62 -12.98 9.40
N VAL A 35 9.36 -12.13 10.11
CA VAL A 35 8.79 -11.26 11.14
C VAL A 35 8.32 -9.99 10.44
N ILE A 36 7.02 -9.84 10.30
CA ILE A 36 6.42 -8.63 9.71
C ILE A 36 6.09 -7.69 10.87
N SER A 37 6.66 -6.49 10.88
CA SER A 37 6.39 -5.48 11.91
C SER A 37 5.55 -4.34 11.34
N GLY A 38 4.70 -3.74 12.17
CA GLY A 38 3.95 -2.53 11.79
C GLY A 38 2.70 -2.75 10.92
N PHE A 39 2.20 -3.98 10.79
CA PHE A 39 0.91 -4.25 10.12
C PHE A 39 -0.31 -4.13 11.05
N ASP A 40 -0.10 -4.16 12.38
CA ASP A 40 -1.15 -4.07 13.42
C ASP A 40 -1.43 -2.62 13.89
N ALA A 41 -0.83 -1.60 13.27
CA ALA A 41 -1.12 -0.22 13.64
C ALA A 41 -2.59 0.13 13.27
N PRO A 42 -3.37 0.72 14.18
CA PRO A 42 -4.75 1.14 13.90
C PRO A 42 -4.80 2.03 12.65
N PRO A 43 -5.74 1.81 11.73
CA PRO A 43 -5.83 2.57 10.50
C PRO A 43 -6.46 3.92 10.82
N GLU A 44 -5.68 4.86 11.32
CA GLU A 44 -5.87 6.22 10.83
C GLU A 44 -5.67 6.11 9.32
N VAL A 45 -6.75 6.31 8.57
CA VAL A 45 -6.80 6.06 7.12
C VAL A 45 -5.89 7.06 6.44
N ARG A 46 -4.59 6.75 6.43
CA ARG A 46 -3.59 7.54 5.72
C ARG A 46 -3.76 7.29 4.23
N PRO A 47 -3.79 8.36 3.43
CA PRO A 47 -3.83 8.22 1.98
C PRO A 47 -2.63 7.43 1.47
N GLY A 48 -2.82 6.69 0.39
CA GLY A 48 -1.76 5.93 -0.26
C GLY A 48 -2.20 4.58 -0.80
N ASN A 49 -1.21 3.80 -1.23
CA ASN A 49 -1.40 2.48 -1.82
C ASN A 49 -1.07 1.39 -0.80
N PHE A 50 -1.90 0.36 -0.77
CA PHE A 50 -1.77 -0.76 0.15
C PHE A 50 -2.03 -2.08 -0.56
N VAL A 51 -1.53 -3.17 0.04
CA VAL A 51 -1.96 -4.52 -0.29
C VAL A 51 -2.69 -5.10 0.91
N GLU A 52 -3.91 -5.57 0.68
CA GLU A 52 -4.75 -6.21 1.68
C GLU A 52 -4.71 -7.72 1.51
N VAL A 53 -4.59 -8.44 2.63
CA VAL A 53 -4.83 -9.88 2.69
C VAL A 53 -6.29 -10.07 3.06
N ARG A 54 -7.01 -10.91 2.32
CA ARG A 54 -8.43 -11.19 2.58
C ARG A 54 -8.70 -12.69 2.65
N ASP A 55 -9.73 -13.06 3.40
CA ASP A 55 -10.30 -14.41 3.38
C ASP A 55 -11.21 -14.61 2.16
N ASP A 56 -11.79 -15.80 2.05
CA ASP A 56 -12.69 -16.21 0.97
C ASP A 56 -13.99 -15.38 0.90
N SER A 57 -14.42 -14.82 2.02
CA SER A 57 -15.58 -13.93 2.12
C SER A 57 -15.28 -12.49 1.68
N GLY A 58 -14.02 -12.17 1.37
CA GLY A 58 -13.60 -10.79 1.07
C GLY A 58 -13.25 -9.98 2.32
N ARG A 59 -13.32 -10.56 3.52
CA ARG A 59 -13.00 -9.84 4.74
C ARG A 59 -11.49 -9.67 4.87
N ARG A 60 -11.07 -8.43 5.12
CA ARG A 60 -9.67 -8.06 5.34
C ARG A 60 -9.12 -8.69 6.62
N LEU A 61 -8.03 -9.43 6.47
CA LEU A 61 -7.24 -10.02 7.54
C LEU A 61 -6.06 -9.13 7.93
N ALA A 62 -5.40 -8.51 6.95
CA ALA A 62 -4.27 -7.62 7.15
C ALA A 62 -4.20 -6.55 6.04
N ARG A 63 -3.46 -5.46 6.30
CA ARG A 63 -3.16 -4.40 5.34
C ARG A 63 -1.71 -3.99 5.48
N VAL A 64 -0.96 -3.97 4.38
CA VAL A 64 0.45 -3.57 4.36
C VAL A 64 0.65 -2.45 3.34
N PRO A 65 1.38 -1.37 3.67
CA PRO A 65 1.67 -0.30 2.71
C PRO A 65 2.48 -0.79 1.50
N ALA A 66 2.05 -0.45 0.29
CA ALA A 66 2.76 -0.70 -0.95
C ALA A 66 3.74 0.46 -1.24
N ARG A 67 4.81 0.56 -0.43
CA ARG A 67 5.78 1.65 -0.53
C ARG A 67 6.46 1.64 -1.91
N GLY A 68 6.51 2.79 -2.58
CA GLY A 68 7.13 2.93 -3.90
C GLY A 68 6.32 2.35 -5.06
N ALA A 69 5.06 1.95 -4.82
CA ALA A 69 4.12 1.61 -5.89
C ALA A 69 3.50 2.88 -6.48
N PHE A 70 3.19 2.84 -7.79
CA PHE A 70 2.53 3.93 -8.53
C PHE A 70 3.31 5.25 -8.45
N VAL A 71 4.62 5.20 -8.73
CA VAL A 71 5.46 6.40 -8.78
C VAL A 71 5.18 7.14 -10.08
N GLU A 72 4.68 8.37 -9.96
CA GLU A 72 4.32 9.25 -11.09
C GLU A 72 5.32 10.40 -11.28
N SER A 73 6.45 10.37 -10.58
CA SER A 73 7.50 11.40 -10.67
C SER A 73 8.88 10.76 -10.75
N ALA A 74 9.69 11.18 -11.71
CA ALA A 74 11.05 10.71 -11.91
C ALA A 74 12.05 11.86 -11.73
N GLU A 75 13.18 11.55 -11.11
CA GLU A 75 14.33 12.44 -11.04
C GLU A 75 15.18 12.27 -12.29
N VAL A 76 15.44 13.37 -12.98
CA VAL A 76 16.18 13.41 -14.25
C VAL A 76 17.51 14.10 -14.01
N PHE A 77 18.57 13.40 -14.37
CA PHE A 77 19.93 13.90 -14.36
C PHE A 77 20.26 14.41 -15.76
N PRO A 78 20.43 15.72 -15.96
CA PRO A 78 20.77 16.28 -17.26
C PRO A 78 22.16 15.82 -17.71
N GLU A 79 22.37 15.76 -19.03
CA GLU A 79 23.68 15.42 -19.62
C GLU A 79 24.72 16.51 -19.34
N ASP A 80 24.29 17.78 -19.33
CA ASP A 80 25.13 18.87 -18.86
C ASP A 80 25.14 18.87 -17.32
N HIS A 81 26.27 18.48 -16.74
CA HIS A 81 26.47 18.45 -15.29
C HIS A 81 26.45 19.83 -14.61
N ALA A 82 26.44 20.93 -15.37
CA ALA A 82 26.20 22.27 -14.83
C ALA A 82 24.71 22.56 -14.61
N GLU A 83 23.80 21.80 -15.23
CA GLU A 83 22.36 21.96 -15.06
C GLU A 83 21.87 21.25 -13.77
N PRO A 84 20.84 21.80 -13.10
CA PRO A 84 20.30 21.20 -11.89
C PRO A 84 19.56 19.89 -12.18
N ILE A 85 19.62 18.96 -11.23
CA ILE A 85 18.76 17.78 -11.22
C ILE A 85 17.30 18.25 -11.09
N THR A 86 16.43 17.78 -11.97
CA THR A 86 15.01 18.16 -11.99
C THR A 86 14.12 16.95 -11.74
N ARG A 87 12.86 17.19 -11.37
CA ARG A 87 11.81 16.18 -11.34
C ARG A 87 10.79 16.45 -12.43
N VAL A 88 10.39 15.40 -13.10
CA VAL A 88 9.35 15.44 -14.14
C VAL A 88 8.24 14.47 -13.80
N ASP A 89 7.02 14.80 -14.21
CA ASP A 89 5.90 13.87 -14.14
C ASP A 89 6.08 12.78 -15.21
N VAL A 90 5.82 11.54 -14.82
CA VAL A 90 5.93 10.37 -15.69
C VAL A 90 4.69 9.50 -15.55
N GLU A 91 4.38 8.74 -16.59
CA GLU A 91 3.36 7.70 -16.48
C GLU A 91 3.78 6.66 -15.44
N ALA A 92 2.86 6.30 -14.55
CA ALA A 92 3.10 5.32 -13.50
C ALA A 92 3.44 3.97 -14.12
N ARG A 93 4.71 3.57 -14.08
CA ARG A 93 5.14 2.25 -14.56
C ARG A 93 6.26 1.70 -13.71
N GLY A 94 6.16 0.42 -13.34
CA GLY A 94 7.25 -0.25 -12.65
C GLY A 94 6.81 -1.52 -11.95
N ALA A 95 7.58 -1.91 -10.93
CA ALA A 95 7.29 -3.06 -10.10
C ALA A 95 7.48 -2.71 -8.62
N PHE A 96 6.75 -3.39 -7.75
CA PHE A 96 6.92 -3.27 -6.30
C PHE A 96 6.79 -4.63 -5.62
N THR A 97 7.48 -4.78 -4.49
CA THR A 97 7.50 -6.01 -3.70
C THR A 97 6.88 -5.77 -2.34
N VAL A 98 6.03 -6.69 -1.89
CA VAL A 98 5.42 -6.65 -0.56
C VAL A 98 5.56 -8.02 0.10
N ILE A 99 5.80 -8.04 1.40
CA ILE A 99 5.72 -9.25 2.22
C ILE A 99 4.48 -9.13 3.10
N LEU A 100 3.60 -10.13 3.02
CA LEU A 100 2.30 -10.15 3.68
C LEU A 100 2.20 -11.33 4.65
N PRO A 101 1.51 -11.18 5.79
CA PRO A 101 1.16 -12.32 6.61
C PRO A 101 0.22 -13.23 5.84
N ALA A 102 0.48 -14.54 5.87
CA ALA A 102 -0.29 -15.55 5.14
C ALA A 102 -0.90 -16.58 6.12
N PRO A 103 -1.83 -16.18 7.01
CA PRO A 103 -2.52 -17.13 7.87
C PRO A 103 -3.33 -18.13 7.02
N ALA A 104 -3.67 -19.29 7.57
CA ALA A 104 -4.41 -20.34 6.85
C ALA A 104 -5.76 -19.87 6.25
N ALA A 105 -6.36 -18.82 6.82
CA ALA A 105 -7.58 -18.19 6.32
C ALA A 105 -7.36 -17.28 5.10
N ALA A 106 -6.12 -16.91 4.77
CA ALA A 106 -5.82 -16.08 3.62
C ALA A 106 -6.09 -16.85 2.31
N THR A 107 -6.84 -16.23 1.40
CA THR A 107 -7.16 -16.83 0.09
C THR A 107 -6.94 -15.89 -1.07
N GLN A 108 -6.91 -14.58 -0.82
CA GLN A 108 -6.74 -13.58 -1.85
C GLN A 108 -6.02 -12.35 -1.33
N VAL A 109 -5.47 -11.57 -2.25
CA VAL A 109 -4.85 -10.28 -2.00
C VAL A 109 -5.43 -9.23 -2.92
N ALA A 110 -5.62 -8.02 -2.40
CA ALA A 110 -6.12 -6.89 -3.16
C ALA A 110 -5.15 -5.71 -3.09
N VAL A 111 -4.83 -5.12 -4.23
CA VAL A 111 -4.10 -3.85 -4.29
C VAL A 111 -5.14 -2.74 -4.21
N VAL A 112 -5.02 -1.87 -3.21
CA VAL A 112 -6.03 -0.85 -2.90
C VAL A 112 -5.41 0.54 -2.82
N ARG A 113 -6.14 1.53 -3.34
CA ARG A 113 -5.80 2.96 -3.24
C ARG A 113 -6.74 3.64 -2.26
N VAL A 114 -6.18 4.37 -1.31
CA VAL A 114 -6.92 5.21 -0.38
C VAL A 114 -6.65 6.66 -0.76
N ALA A 115 -7.69 7.38 -1.19
CA ALA A 115 -7.55 8.78 -1.54
C ALA A 115 -7.34 9.66 -0.30
N PRO A 116 -6.65 10.82 -0.44
CA PRO A 116 -6.72 11.87 0.57
C PRO A 116 -8.16 12.33 0.77
N THR A 117 -8.58 12.42 2.03
CA THR A 117 -9.72 13.27 2.39
C THR A 117 -9.34 14.69 2.01
N GLY A 118 -9.96 15.22 0.96
CA GLY A 118 -9.68 16.57 0.49
C GLY A 118 -9.89 17.61 1.59
N PRO A 119 -9.25 18.78 1.53
CA PRO A 119 -9.72 19.93 2.28
C PRO A 119 -11.15 20.22 1.83
N GLU A 120 -12.09 20.39 2.76
CA GLU A 120 -13.44 20.82 2.42
C GLU A 120 -13.36 22.07 1.52
N GLU A 121 -13.89 21.97 0.30
CA GLU A 121 -14.07 23.15 -0.56
C GLU A 121 -15.00 24.13 0.16
N GLY A 122 -14.45 25.27 0.58
CA GLY A 122 -15.21 26.49 0.84
C GLY A 122 -15.81 26.65 2.24
N VAL A 123 -14.99 26.84 3.28
CA VAL A 123 -15.43 27.59 4.46
C VAL A 123 -15.13 29.07 4.23
N ALA A 124 -16.15 29.80 3.76
CA ALA A 124 -16.18 31.25 3.93
C ALA A 124 -16.08 31.58 5.43
N PRO A 125 -15.36 32.65 5.84
CA PRO A 125 -15.17 32.94 7.24
C PRO A 125 -16.48 33.49 7.83
N GLY A 126 -17.23 32.63 8.52
CA GLY A 126 -18.35 33.07 9.36
C GLY A 126 -19.49 32.08 9.40
N GLY A 127 -19.62 31.36 10.51
CA GLY A 127 -20.80 30.56 10.82
C GLY A 127 -20.42 29.23 11.45
N GLY A 128 -20.53 29.14 12.77
CA GLY A 128 -20.33 27.89 13.49
C GLY A 128 -21.25 26.80 12.95
N ALA A 129 -20.65 25.66 12.58
CA ALA A 129 -21.36 24.43 12.34
C ALA A 129 -20.49 23.28 12.89
N THR A 130 -21.15 22.41 13.63
CA THR A 130 -20.62 21.17 14.19
C THR A 130 -19.89 20.35 13.13
N SER A 131 -18.61 20.05 13.37
CA SER A 131 -17.80 19.22 12.48
C SER A 131 -18.52 17.90 12.15
N PRO A 132 -18.61 17.49 10.88
CA PRO A 132 -18.95 16.12 10.54
C PRO A 132 -17.84 15.19 11.07
N PRO A 133 -18.15 13.94 11.47
CA PRO A 133 -17.09 12.99 11.77
C PRO A 133 -16.22 12.77 10.53
N PRO A 134 -14.90 12.59 10.67
CA PRO A 134 -14.01 12.34 9.55
C PRO A 134 -14.42 11.04 8.85
N GLY A 135 -15.13 11.18 7.74
CA GLY A 135 -15.41 10.09 6.81
C GLY A 135 -14.13 9.81 6.05
N ALA A 136 -13.44 8.72 6.40
CA ALA A 136 -12.34 8.21 5.59
C ALA A 136 -12.79 8.05 4.15
N ALA A 137 -12.03 8.59 3.19
CA ALA A 137 -12.28 8.33 1.78
C ALA A 137 -12.30 6.81 1.55
N PRO A 138 -13.28 6.27 0.78
CA PRO A 138 -13.39 4.84 0.58
C PRO A 138 -12.13 4.32 -0.15
N ALA A 139 -11.62 3.18 0.29
CA ALA A 139 -10.56 2.48 -0.42
C ALA A 139 -11.12 1.93 -1.74
N VAL A 140 -10.39 2.10 -2.83
CA VAL A 140 -10.73 1.59 -4.17
C VAL A 140 -9.81 0.41 -4.47
N ASP A 141 -10.39 -0.72 -4.89
CA ASP A 141 -9.64 -1.88 -5.36
C ASP A 141 -9.13 -1.62 -6.77
N LEU A 142 -7.81 -1.68 -6.96
CA LEU A 142 -7.17 -1.60 -8.28
C LEU A 142 -7.09 -2.98 -8.94
N ALA A 143 -6.82 -4.03 -8.16
CA ALA A 143 -6.80 -5.41 -8.62
C ALA A 143 -6.93 -6.40 -7.44
N THR A 144 -7.43 -7.62 -7.72
CA THR A 144 -7.50 -8.72 -6.75
C THR A 144 -6.93 -10.00 -7.37
N PHE A 145 -6.14 -10.76 -6.59
CA PHE A 145 -5.47 -11.99 -7.02
C PHE A 145 -5.67 -13.10 -6.00
N ARG A 146 -5.72 -14.36 -6.46
CA ARG A 146 -5.72 -15.53 -5.59
C ARG A 146 -4.32 -15.84 -5.09
N LEU A 147 -4.22 -16.18 -3.80
CA LEU A 147 -2.98 -16.69 -3.24
C LEU A 147 -2.79 -18.15 -3.65
N GLU A 148 -1.58 -18.48 -4.10
CA GLU A 148 -1.15 -19.86 -4.26
C GLU A 148 -0.95 -20.50 -2.88
N ARG A 149 -1.34 -21.77 -2.74
CA ARG A 149 -1.23 -22.55 -1.49
C ARG A 149 -0.20 -23.65 -1.64
#